data_AF-F7JUA5-F1
#
_entry.id   AF-F7JUA5-F1
#
_cell.length_a   1.000
_cell.length_b   1.000
_cell.length_c   1.000
_cell.angle_alpha   90.00
_cell.angle_beta   90.00
_cell.angle_gamma   90.00
#
_symmetry.space_group_name_H-M   'P 1'
#
loop_
_entity.id
_entity.type
_entity.pdbx_description
1 polymer ?
#
loop_
_entity_poly.entity_id
_entity_poly.type
_entity_poly.pdbx_seq_one_letter_code
_entity_poly.pdbx_strand_id
1 'polypeptide(L)'
;MIKDVQEKKISFYTAECMEFETMGEVTECATLKEAFRIYQKMEQKRSGMGVGIGFILHDPDVPEYSDIHYPLYQGNGVERDLIALVEAYEKHPLVQKAQKDMQKLLDRKKQVER
;
A
#
# COMPACT_ATOMS: atom_id res chain seq x y z
N MET A 1 -23.02 -25.29 10.71
CA MET A 1 -22.25 -24.74 9.58
C MET A 1 -20.89 -24.33 10.13
N ILE A 2 -19.83 -25.03 9.73
CA ILE A 2 -18.47 -24.62 10.06
C ILE A 2 -18.24 -23.37 9.19
N LYS A 3 -18.15 -22.18 9.81
CA LYS A 3 -17.64 -21.01 9.09
C LYS A 3 -16.19 -21.36 8.76
N ASP A 4 -15.89 -21.62 7.50
CA ASP A 4 -14.50 -21.61 7.04
C ASP A 4 -13.91 -20.28 7.49
N VAL A 5 -12.95 -20.33 8.42
CA VAL A 5 -12.27 -19.13 8.90
C VAL A 5 -11.41 -18.64 7.74
N GLN A 6 -11.95 -17.72 6.94
CA GLN A 6 -11.18 -17.05 5.91
C GLN A 6 -10.05 -16.26 6.60
N GLU A 7 -8.82 -16.62 6.28
CA GLU A 7 -7.63 -15.96 6.81
C GLU A 7 -7.55 -14.53 6.28
N LYS A 8 -7.39 -13.57 7.20
CA LYS A 8 -7.20 -12.15 6.89
C LYS A 8 -5.87 -11.96 6.17
N LYS A 9 -5.88 -11.27 5.03
CA LYS A 9 -4.70 -11.04 4.19
C LYS A 9 -4.58 -9.58 3.82
N ILE A 10 -3.37 -9.18 3.44
CA ILE A 10 -3.09 -7.88 2.86
C ILE A 10 -2.24 -8.09 1.61
N SER A 11 -2.67 -7.51 0.50
CA SER A 11 -1.88 -7.39 -0.71
C SER A 11 -1.55 -5.92 -0.95
N PHE A 12 -0.75 -5.65 -1.97
CA PHE A 12 -0.21 -4.32 -2.24
C PHE A 12 -0.37 -4.00 -3.71
N TYR A 13 -0.29 -2.72 -4.06
CA TYR A 13 -0.21 -2.32 -5.45
C TYR A 13 0.74 -1.13 -5.60
N THR A 14 1.28 -0.97 -6.79
CA THR A 14 2.01 0.23 -7.20
C THR A 14 1.22 0.90 -8.30
N ALA A 15 1.06 2.23 -8.20
CA ALA A 15 0.41 3.03 -9.23
C ALA A 15 1.37 4.11 -9.74
N GLU A 16 1.39 4.32 -11.05
CA GLU A 16 2.14 5.42 -11.67
C GLU A 16 1.52 6.79 -11.34
N CYS A 17 0.20 6.82 -11.12
CA CYS A 17 -0.53 7.95 -10.56
C CYS A 17 -1.40 7.45 -9.39
N MET A 18 -0.98 7.73 -8.15
CA MET A 18 -1.73 7.29 -6.96
C MET A 18 -3.05 8.05 -6.77
N GLU A 19 -3.12 9.28 -7.24
CA GLU A 19 -4.34 10.10 -7.14
C GLU A 19 -5.43 9.60 -8.11
N PHE A 20 -5.03 9.20 -9.31
CA PHE A 20 -5.93 8.72 -10.35
C PHE A 20 -5.36 7.46 -10.98
N GLU A 21 -5.73 6.30 -10.44
CA GLU A 21 -5.26 4.99 -10.91
C GLU A 21 -5.61 4.69 -12.38
N THR A 22 -6.60 5.38 -12.95
CA THR A 22 -6.95 5.31 -14.37
C THR A 22 -5.96 6.06 -15.28
N MET A 23 -5.10 6.90 -14.72
CA MET A 23 -4.11 7.72 -15.43
C MET A 23 -2.70 7.14 -15.33
N GLY A 24 -2.52 5.84 -15.60
CA GLY A 24 -1.20 5.23 -15.67
C GLY A 24 -1.19 3.72 -15.46
N GLU A 25 -0.01 3.16 -15.30
CA GLU A 25 0.16 1.75 -14.97
C GLU A 25 -0.16 1.48 -13.49
N VAL A 26 -0.97 0.45 -13.23
CA VAL A 26 -1.22 -0.10 -11.88
C VAL A 26 -0.78 -1.56 -11.86
N THR A 27 -0.06 -1.97 -10.82
CA THR A 27 0.41 -3.35 -10.66
C THR A 27 0.16 -3.84 -9.24
N GLU A 28 -0.76 -4.79 -9.10
CA GLU A 28 -0.99 -5.53 -7.85
C GLU A 28 0.14 -6.53 -7.57
N CYS A 29 0.43 -6.72 -6.29
CA CYS A 29 1.58 -7.44 -5.75
C CYS A 29 1.17 -8.19 -4.49
N ALA A 30 1.63 -9.43 -4.35
CA ALA A 30 1.36 -10.20 -3.13
C ALA A 30 2.12 -9.67 -1.90
N THR A 31 3.22 -8.92 -2.10
CA THR A 31 4.07 -8.45 -1.00
C THR A 31 4.53 -7.00 -1.16
N LEU A 32 4.73 -6.31 -0.02
CA LEU A 32 5.24 -4.94 0.00
C LEU A 32 6.62 -4.79 -0.66
N LYS A 33 7.49 -5.80 -0.53
CA LYS A 33 8.83 -5.76 -1.15
C LYS A 33 8.74 -5.75 -2.68
N GLU A 34 7.79 -6.50 -3.23
CA GLU A 34 7.57 -6.54 -4.67
C GLU A 34 7.01 -5.22 -5.18
N ALA A 35 5.98 -4.68 -4.51
CA ALA A 35 5.45 -3.35 -4.82
C ALA A 35 6.55 -2.27 -4.74
N PHE A 36 7.38 -2.29 -3.70
CA PHE A 36 8.49 -1.35 -3.56
C PHE A 36 9.51 -1.44 -4.71
N ARG A 37 9.81 -2.65 -5.19
CA ARG A 37 10.70 -2.84 -6.34
C ARG A 37 10.10 -2.25 -7.63
N ILE A 38 8.80 -2.40 -7.82
CA ILE A 38 8.10 -1.84 -9.00
C ILE A 38 8.02 -0.32 -8.90
N TYR A 39 7.70 0.21 -7.71
CA TYR A 39 7.77 1.64 -7.40
C TYR A 39 9.12 2.24 -7.80
N GLN A 40 10.24 1.63 -7.41
CA GLN A 40 11.58 2.12 -7.76
C GLN A 40 11.80 2.17 -9.28
N LYS A 41 11.24 1.22 -10.05
CA LYS A 41 11.33 1.23 -11.51
C LYS A 41 10.45 2.34 -12.12
N MET A 42 9.25 2.54 -11.60
CA MET A 42 8.34 3.60 -12.06
C MET A 42 8.89 5.00 -11.74
N GLU A 43 9.47 5.18 -10.55
CA GLU A 43 10.14 6.43 -10.13
C GLU A 43 11.28 6.80 -11.09
N GLN A 44 12.04 5.81 -11.58
CA GLN A 44 13.10 6.03 -12.58
C GLN A 44 12.57 6.52 -13.93
N LYS A 45 11.32 6.21 -14.31
CA LYS A 45 10.71 6.73 -15.54
C LYS A 45 10.44 8.24 -15.46
N ARG A 46 10.47 8.85 -14.26
CA ARG A 46 10.24 10.28 -13.98
C ARG A 46 8.96 10.83 -14.64
N SER A 47 7.86 10.08 -14.56
CA SER A 47 6.56 10.46 -15.15
C SER A 47 6.02 11.78 -14.58
N GLY A 48 6.40 12.14 -13.35
CA GLY A 48 5.88 13.31 -12.65
C GLY A 48 4.42 13.16 -12.20
N MET A 49 3.85 11.95 -12.31
CA MET A 49 2.42 11.69 -12.11
C MET A 49 2.04 11.33 -10.67
N GLY A 50 2.98 11.38 -9.73
CA GLY A 50 2.74 10.99 -8.34
C GLY A 50 2.71 9.47 -8.15
N VAL A 51 3.81 8.81 -8.49
CA VAL A 51 3.98 7.37 -8.29
C VAL A 51 3.86 7.03 -6.80
N GLY A 52 3.11 6.00 -6.46
CA GLY A 52 2.89 5.60 -5.07
C GLY A 52 2.73 4.10 -4.88
N ILE A 53 2.58 3.69 -3.62
CA ILE A 53 2.25 2.33 -3.22
C ILE A 53 0.99 2.36 -2.36
N GLY A 54 0.08 1.42 -2.58
CA GLY A 54 -1.09 1.21 -1.73
C GLY A 54 -1.22 -0.24 -1.26
N PHE A 55 -2.26 -0.50 -0.48
CA PHE A 55 -2.62 -1.81 0.01
C PHE A 55 -4.05 -2.17 -0.37
N ILE A 56 -4.34 -3.47 -0.39
CA ILE A 56 -5.69 -4.02 -0.41
C ILE A 56 -5.83 -4.92 0.82
N LEU A 57 -6.83 -4.63 1.66
CA LEU A 57 -7.17 -5.48 2.81
C LEU A 57 -8.15 -6.55 2.35
N HIS A 58 -7.94 -7.80 2.76
CA HIS A 58 -8.87 -8.90 2.56
C HIS A 58 -9.26 -9.43 3.94
N ASP A 59 -10.32 -8.87 4.52
CA ASP A 59 -10.81 -9.25 5.85
C ASP A 59 -12.34 -9.43 5.85
N PRO A 60 -12.83 -10.68 5.96
CA PRO A 60 -14.27 -10.95 5.94
C PRO A 60 -15.04 -10.31 7.10
N ASP A 61 -14.36 -9.86 8.16
CA ASP A 61 -14.98 -9.17 9.30
C ASP A 61 -15.27 -7.68 9.00
N VAL A 62 -14.64 -7.10 7.97
CA VAL A 62 -14.85 -5.70 7.52
C VAL A 62 -15.06 -5.64 6.00
N PRO A 63 -16.16 -6.23 5.49
CA PRO A 63 -16.38 -6.37 4.05
C PRO A 63 -16.53 -5.02 3.33
N GLU A 64 -16.97 -3.96 4.02
CA GLU A 64 -17.11 -2.61 3.44
C GLU A 64 -15.75 -1.94 3.16
N TYR A 65 -14.69 -2.43 3.79
CA TYR A 65 -13.33 -1.91 3.68
C TYR A 65 -12.37 -2.94 3.08
N SER A 66 -12.88 -4.09 2.65
CA SER A 66 -12.09 -5.14 1.99
C SER A 66 -12.11 -4.97 0.48
N ASP A 67 -11.07 -5.46 -0.18
CA ASP A 67 -10.93 -5.50 -1.64
C ASP A 67 -10.94 -4.10 -2.29
N ILE A 68 -10.56 -3.07 -1.52
CA ILE A 68 -10.43 -1.68 -1.95
C ILE A 68 -8.95 -1.29 -2.01
N HIS A 69 -8.57 -0.59 -3.08
CA HIS A 69 -7.28 0.08 -3.21
C HIS A 69 -7.21 1.27 -2.25
N TYR A 70 -6.26 1.23 -1.31
CA TYR A 70 -6.06 2.31 -0.36
C TYR A 70 -4.58 2.76 -0.28
N PRO A 71 -4.29 4.07 -0.28
CA PRO A 71 -2.92 4.57 -0.25
C PRO A 71 -2.14 4.13 1.01
N LEU A 72 -0.88 3.72 0.80
CA LEU A 72 0.09 3.39 1.86
C LEU A 72 1.28 4.37 1.86
N TYR A 73 1.65 4.85 0.67
CA TYR A 73 2.76 5.76 0.44
C TYR A 73 2.50 6.62 -0.79
N GLN A 74 2.48 7.93 -0.60
CA GLN A 74 2.41 8.96 -1.63
C GLN A 74 3.02 10.26 -1.09
N GLY A 75 3.28 11.23 -1.96
CA GLY A 75 3.76 12.56 -1.53
C GLY A 75 5.08 12.54 -0.74
N ASN A 76 5.94 11.53 -0.95
CA ASN A 76 7.19 11.27 -0.21
C ASN A 76 7.03 10.85 1.26
N GLY A 77 5.85 10.38 1.68
CA GLY A 77 5.56 9.97 3.04
C GLY A 77 4.75 8.67 3.12
N VAL A 78 4.91 7.95 4.24
CA VAL A 78 3.97 6.87 4.59
C VAL A 78 2.64 7.51 4.98
N GLU A 79 1.57 7.05 4.37
CA GLU A 79 0.23 7.56 4.65
C GLU A 79 -0.21 7.21 6.06
N ARG A 80 -0.68 8.22 6.79
CA ARG A 80 -1.13 8.10 8.18
C ARG A 80 -2.48 8.76 8.36
N ASP A 81 -2.63 9.96 7.82
CA ASP A 81 -3.83 10.76 8.00
C ASP A 81 -5.03 10.11 7.31
N LEU A 82 -4.88 9.70 6.04
CA LEU A 82 -5.94 8.98 5.33
C LEU A 82 -6.31 7.67 6.04
N ILE A 83 -5.31 6.86 6.40
CA ILE A 83 -5.54 5.60 7.11
C ILE A 83 -6.26 5.81 8.45
N ALA A 84 -5.98 6.89 9.17
CA ALA A 84 -6.65 7.23 10.43
C ALA A 84 -8.11 7.67 10.26
N LEU A 85 -8.54 8.10 9.07
CA LEU A 85 -9.95 8.42 8.80
C LEU A 85 -10.84 7.17 8.78
N VAL A 86 -10.25 6.00 8.54
CA VAL A 86 -10.97 4.72 8.50
C VAL A 86 -10.55 3.90 9.71
N GLU A 87 -11.38 3.91 10.75
CA GLU A 87 -11.10 3.21 12.02
C GLU A 87 -10.76 1.73 11.82
N ALA A 88 -11.41 1.09 10.83
CA ALA A 88 -11.12 -0.29 10.45
C ALA A 88 -9.67 -0.48 10.00
N TYR A 89 -9.10 0.44 9.22
CA TYR A 89 -7.70 0.39 8.79
C TYR A 89 -6.74 0.84 9.88
N GLU A 90 -7.04 1.93 10.58
CA GLU A 90 -6.18 2.48 11.65
C GLU A 90 -5.84 1.42 12.71
N LYS A 91 -6.84 0.61 13.09
CA LYS A 91 -6.71 -0.42 14.12
C LYS A 91 -6.31 -1.78 13.57
N HIS A 92 -6.24 -1.98 12.24
CA HIS A 92 -5.97 -3.28 11.66
C HIS A 92 -4.48 -3.67 11.80
N PRO A 93 -4.15 -4.81 12.44
CA PRO A 93 -2.75 -5.21 12.65
C PRO A 93 -1.92 -5.34 11.38
N LEU A 94 -2.52 -5.81 10.27
CA LEU A 94 -1.82 -5.92 8.98
C LEU A 94 -1.50 -4.54 8.38
N VAL A 95 -2.39 -3.56 8.54
CA VAL A 95 -2.20 -2.19 8.02
C VAL A 95 -1.14 -1.46 8.83
N GLN A 96 -1.20 -1.55 10.17
CA GLN A 96 -0.17 -0.98 11.04
C GLN A 96 1.21 -1.59 10.75
N LYS A 97 1.27 -2.90 10.51
CA LYS A 97 2.49 -3.59 10.10
C LYS A 97 2.97 -3.09 8.73
N ALA A 98 2.08 -2.90 7.77
CA ALA A 98 2.43 -2.36 6.45
C ALA A 98 3.03 -0.95 6.54
N GLN A 99 2.43 -0.03 7.31
CA GLN A 99 2.98 1.31 7.54
C GLN A 99 4.40 1.25 8.15
N LYS A 100 4.58 0.42 9.18
CA LYS A 100 5.88 0.25 9.85
C LYS A 100 6.94 -0.34 8.90
N ASP A 101 6.57 -1.33 8.11
CA ASP A 101 7.49 -1.97 7.18
C ASP A 101 7.82 -1.07 5.99
N MET A 102 6.86 -0.25 5.53
CA MET A 102 7.09 0.76 4.50
C MET A 102 8.07 1.84 4.99
N GLN A 103 7.89 2.34 6.21
CA GLN A 103 8.83 3.30 6.81
C GLN A 103 10.27 2.75 6.83
N LYS A 104 10.45 1.48 7.25
CA LYS A 104 11.77 0.84 7.25
C LYS A 104 12.40 0.74 5.86
N LEU A 105 11.59 0.50 4.81
CA LEU A 105 12.08 0.45 3.44
C LEU A 105 12.58 1.83 2.97
N LEU A 106 11.83 2.88 3.29
CA LEU A 106 12.22 4.26 3.00
C LEU A 106 13.50 4.67 3.75
N ASP A 107 13.61 4.32 5.02
CA ASP A 107 14.81 4.62 5.83
C ASP A 107 16.05 3.91 5.26
N ARG A 108 15.89 2.67 4.77
CA ARG A 108 16.97 1.94 4.08
C ARG A 108 17.34 2.58 2.75
N LYS A 109 16.36 3.00 1.93
CA LYS A 109 16.62 3.70 0.66
C LYS A 109 17.44 4.98 0.89
N LYS A 110 17.06 5.78 1.90
CA LYS A 110 17.81 7.01 2.29
C LYS A 110 19.24 6.74 2.75
N GLN A 111 19.53 5.59 3.35
CA GLN A 111 20.90 5.22 3.75
C GLN A 111 21.78 4.83 2.56
N VAL A 112 21.19 4.25 1.51
CA VAL A 112 21.92 3.83 0.30
C VAL A 112 22.19 5.01 -0.64
N GLU A 113 21.33 6.02 -0.63
CA GLU A 113 21.45 7.23 -1.46
C GLU A 113 22.36 8.32 -0.84
N ARG A 114 22.93 8.08 0.35
CA ARG A 114 23.91 8.95 1.03
C ARG A 114 25.34 8.54 0.72
#